data_AF-A0A8T4I8G0-F1
#
_entry.id   AF-A0A8T4I8G0-F1
#
_cell.length_a   1.000
_cell.length_b   1.000
_cell.length_c   1.000
_cell.angle_alpha   90.00
_cell.angle_beta   90.00
_cell.angle_gamma   90.00
#
_symmetry.space_group_name_H-M   'P 1'
#
loop_
_entity.id
_entity.type
_entity.pdbx_description
1 polymer ?
#
loop_
_entity_poly.entity_id
_entity_poly.type
_entity_poly.pdbx_seq_one_letter_code
_entity_poly.pdbx_strand_id
1 'polypeptide(L)' 'MKPVEVFAGKRIHLVRHAHKAHMDEDGHPRVGVEERQGHRLQGVEGVYSQVTPTMERAVMRRLQSRWENER' A
#
# COMPACT_ATOMS: atom_id res chain seq x y z
N MET A 1 -21.88 -12.04 -5.05
CA MET A 1 -22.31 -10.70 -4.56
C MET A 1 -22.37 -9.76 -5.75
N LYS A 2 -23.48 -9.03 -5.96
CA LYS A 2 -23.55 -8.02 -7.02
C LYS A 2 -22.71 -6.80 -6.62
N PRO A 3 -21.97 -6.16 -7.54
CA PRO A 3 -21.26 -4.92 -7.23
C PRO A 3 -22.23 -3.84 -6.76
N VAL A 4 -21.76 -2.94 -5.90
CA VAL A 4 -22.48 -1.68 -5.63
C VAL A 4 -22.55 -0.91 -6.94
N GLU A 5 -23.73 -0.38 -7.27
CA GLU A 5 -24.05 0.17 -8.60
C GLU A 5 -23.06 1.26 -9.07
N VAL A 6 -22.68 2.18 -8.18
CA VAL A 6 -21.67 3.24 -8.45
C VAL A 6 -20.30 2.70 -8.86
N PHE A 7 -20.03 1.44 -8.55
CA PHE A 7 -18.75 0.76 -8.79
C PHE A 7 -18.84 -0.30 -9.90
N ALA A 8 -20.01 -0.49 -10.52
CA ALA A 8 -20.17 -1.42 -11.63
C ALA A 8 -19.20 -1.09 -12.77
N GLY A 9 -18.48 -2.11 -13.26
CA GLY A 9 -17.47 -1.97 -14.32
C GLY A 9 -16.17 -1.26 -13.91
N LYS A 10 -16.06 -0.71 -12.69
CA LYS A 10 -14.82 -0.07 -12.22
C LYS A 10 -13.81 -1.10 -11.76
N ARG A 11 -12.55 -0.93 -12.17
CA ARG A 11 -11.43 -1.80 -11.78
C ARG A 11 -10.82 -1.36 -10.43
N ILE A 12 -11.62 -1.35 -9.38
CA ILE A 12 -11.22 -0.80 -8.06
C ILE A 12 -9.98 -1.51 -7.48
N HIS A 13 -9.82 -2.81 -7.75
CA HIS A 13 -8.62 -3.55 -7.36
C HIS A 13 -7.33 -2.91 -7.89
N LEU A 14 -7.36 -2.21 -9.03
CA LEU A 14 -6.19 -1.53 -9.56
C LEU A 14 -5.69 -0.40 -8.67
N VAL A 15 -6.55 0.25 -7.87
CA VAL A 15 -6.12 1.28 -6.91
C VAL A 15 -5.14 0.67 -5.90
N ARG A 16 -5.45 -0.54 -5.42
CA ARG A 16 -4.58 -1.29 -4.51
C ARG A 16 -3.30 -1.80 -5.18
N HIS A 17 -3.35 -2.16 -6.47
CA HIS A 17 -2.15 -2.52 -7.22
C HIS A 17 -1.25 -1.31 -7.44
N ALA A 18 -1.83 -0.15 -7.80
CA ALA A 18 -1.10 1.10 -7.95
C ALA A 18 -0.45 1.52 -6.62
N HIS A 19 -1.16 1.39 -5.49
CA HIS A 19 -0.59 1.68 -4.17
C HIS A 19 0.68 0.87 -3.90
N LYS A 20 0.68 -0.44 -4.22
CA LYS A 20 1.88 -1.27 -4.08
C LYS A 20 3.03 -0.75 -4.95
N ALA A 21 2.77 -0.48 -6.22
CA ALA A 21 3.78 0.00 -7.16
C ALA A 21 4.41 1.32 -6.67
N HIS A 22 3.60 2.27 -6.21
CA HIS A 22 4.11 3.52 -5.63
C HIS A 22 4.96 3.28 -4.40
N MET A 23 4.56 2.37 -3.51
CA MET A 23 5.37 2.06 -2.33
C MET A 23 6.70 1.39 -2.67
N ASP A 24 6.73 0.54 -3.71
CA ASP A 24 7.96 -0.07 -4.22
C ASP A 24 8.89 1.00 -4.83
N GLU A 25 8.34 1.92 -5.64
CA GLU A 25 9.08 3.08 -6.20
C GLU A 25 9.65 3.99 -5.12
N ASP A 26 8.89 4.22 -4.04
CA ASP A 26 9.29 5.07 -2.91
C ASP A 26 10.32 4.40 -1.99
N GLY A 27 10.66 3.14 -2.24
CA GLY A 27 11.66 2.38 -1.50
C GLY A 27 11.20 1.99 -0.09
N HIS A 28 9.90 1.78 0.14
CA HIS A 28 9.41 1.39 1.46
C HIS A 28 9.82 -0.05 1.83
N PRO A 29 10.10 -0.33 3.13
CA PRO A 29 10.41 -1.68 3.59
C PRO A 29 9.29 -2.66 3.27
N ARG A 30 9.67 -3.89 2.90
CA ARG A 30 8.75 -4.97 2.52
C ARG A 30 7.65 -5.23 3.55
N VAL A 31 7.98 -5.21 4.84
CA VAL A 31 6.99 -5.35 5.93
C VAL A 31 5.89 -4.28 5.85
N GLY A 32 6.24 -3.03 5.56
CA GLY A 32 5.28 -1.95 5.38
C GLY A 32 4.42 -2.13 4.13
N VAL A 33 5.04 -2.53 3.01
CA VAL A 33 4.32 -2.81 1.75
C VAL A 33 3.31 -3.93 1.95
N GLU A 34 3.75 -5.08 2.44
CA GLU A 34 2.91 -6.27 2.57
C GLU A 34 1.79 -6.07 3.59
N GLU A 35 2.04 -5.37 4.71
CA GLU A 35 1.00 -5.05 5.69
C GLU A 35 -0.06 -4.08 5.13
N ARG A 36 0.33 -3.09 4.32
CA ARG A 36 -0.63 -2.21 3.60
C ARG A 36 -1.42 -2.96 2.54
N GLN A 37 -0.82 -4.00 1.98
CA GLN A 37 -1.51 -4.97 1.16
C GLN A 37 -2.27 -6.02 2.02
N GLY A 38 -2.30 -5.96 3.36
CA GLY A 38 -2.99 -6.98 4.17
C GLY A 38 -2.49 -8.41 3.89
N HIS A 39 -1.26 -8.54 3.41
CA HIS A 39 -0.58 -9.80 3.20
C HIS A 39 0.15 -10.20 4.48
N ARG A 40 0.34 -11.51 4.68
CA ARG A 40 1.17 -12.03 5.77
C ARG A 40 2.54 -12.42 5.23
N LEU A 41 3.57 -11.79 5.79
CA LEU A 41 4.96 -12.19 5.57
C LEU A 41 5.18 -13.61 6.12
N GLN A 42 5.84 -14.45 5.34
CA GLN A 42 6.18 -15.82 5.70
C GLN A 42 7.61 -15.91 6.23
N GLY A 43 7.88 -16.93 7.05
CA GLY A 43 9.21 -17.25 7.56
C GLY A 43 9.69 -16.33 8.70
N VAL A 44 11.00 -16.37 8.97
CA VAL A 44 11.65 -15.65 10.08
C VAL A 44 11.38 -14.14 10.01
N GLU A 45 11.40 -13.56 8.81
CA GLU A 45 11.12 -12.13 8.64
C GLU A 45 9.72 -11.76 9.12
N GLY A 46 8.70 -12.58 8.86
CA GLY A 46 7.33 -12.33 9.34
C GLY A 46 7.16 -12.47 10.86
N VAL A 47 8.09 -13.16 11.53
CA VAL A 47 8.09 -13.29 13.00
C VAL A 47 8.69 -12.05 13.66
N TYR A 48 9.75 -11.49 13.08
CA TYR A 48 10.54 -10.43 13.71
C TYR A 48 10.30 -9.03 13.13
N SER A 49 9.69 -8.92 11.96
CA SER A 49 9.40 -7.62 11.35
C SER A 49 8.06 -7.11 11.85
N GLN A 50 8.04 -5.83 12.22
CA GLN A 50 6.82 -5.11 12.54
C GLN A 50 6.82 -3.75 11.86
N VAL A 51 5.64 -3.30 11.45
CA VAL A 51 5.47 -1.91 11.01
C VAL A 51 5.65 -0.99 12.21
N THR A 52 6.40 0.08 12.00
CA THR A 52 6.59 1.13 13.00
C THR A 52 5.82 2.39 12.60
N PRO A 53 5.43 3.24 13.56
CA PRO A 53 4.79 4.52 13.24
C PRO A 53 5.65 5.41 12.32
N THR A 54 6.98 5.29 12.37
CA THR A 54 7.87 6.04 11.48
C THR A 54 7.76 5.58 10.03
N MET A 55 7.60 4.27 9.79
CA MET A 55 7.35 3.73 8.45
C MET A 55 6.00 4.20 7.92
N GLU A 56 4.93 4.14 8.73
CA GLU A 56 3.60 4.63 8.33
C GLU A 56 3.61 6.12 7.97
N ARG A 57 4.27 6.95 8.78
CA ARG A 57 4.44 8.37 8.49
C ARG A 57 5.24 8.61 7.21
N ALA A 58 6.21 7.74 6.89
CA ALA A 58 6.95 7.84 5.63
C ALA A 58 6.05 7.57 4.43
N VAL A 59 5.19 6.55 4.51
CA VAL A 59 4.18 6.26 3.47
C VAL A 59 3.25 7.46 3.28
N MET A 60 2.71 8.02 4.36
CA MET A 60 1.85 9.20 4.27
C MET A 60 2.54 10.40 3.60
N ARG A 61 3.78 10.71 3.99
CA ARG A 61 4.52 11.83 3.37
C ARG A 61 4.73 11.64 1.88
N ARG A 62 5.05 10.42 1.44
CA ARG A 62 5.23 10.11 0.02
C ARG A 62 3.93 10.23 -0.76
N LEU A 63 2.84 9.65 -0.24
CA LEU A 63 1.52 9.77 -0.86
C LEU A 63 1.05 11.24 -0.93
N GLN A 64 1.29 12.03 0.12
CA GLN A 64 0.98 13.46 0.12
C GLN A 64 1.78 14.20 -0.94
N SER A 65 3.10 13.95 -1.02
CA SER A 65 3.96 14.57 -2.02
C SER A 65 3.52 14.22 -3.45
N ARG A 66 3.13 12.96 -3.71
CA ARG A 66 2.59 12.58 -5.02
C ARG A 66 1.28 13.31 -5.31
N TRP A 67 0.36 13.36 -4.36
CA TRP A 67 -0.90 14.10 -4.51
C TRP A 67 -0.69 15.59 -4.86
N GLU A 68 0.30 16.22 -4.25
CA GLU A 68 0.59 17.65 -4.46
C GLU A 68 1.35 17.94 -5.76
N ASN A 69 2.20 17.00 -6.22
CA ASN A 69 3.17 17.27 -7.29
C ASN A 69 2.93 16.46 -8.59
N GLU A 70 2.27 15.31 -8.52
CA GLU A 70 1.93 14.46 -9.67
C GLU A 70 0.47 14.74 -10.04
N ARG A 71 0.24 15.82 -10.80
CA ARG A 71 -1.09 16.16 -11.33
C ARG A 71 -1.14 16.07 -12.85
#